data_AF-A0A533SGB5-F1
#
_entry.id   AF-A0A533SGB5-F1
#
_cell.length_a   1.000
_cell.length_b   1.000
_cell.length_c   1.000
_cell.angle_alpha   90.00
_cell.angle_beta   90.00
_cell.angle_gamma   90.00
#
_symmetry.space_group_name_H-M   'P 1'
#
loop_
_entity.id
_entity.type
_entity.pdbx_description
1 polymer ?
#
loop_
_entity_poly.entity_id
_entity_poly.type
_entity_poly.pdbx_seq_one_letter_code
_entity_poly.pdbx_strand_id
1 'polypeptide(L)'
;MRLSLILPKVEPNEFEFPKKCPRKGCPGMRFVPRQEVSKKIVDAQHPEVTAWRCECRKCGHVFRVYPKGVSQKQISKRVNGMAVMLYILGLSYGAVEIVLSSLSMGIGKTSVFRAVQAVTRQVPGLKREKLLGGYQTKAVGADVTSVRCNGEWVTVGIAVDAVNGMVLSIDALPGEDAEQLQAWLEPIVDAVDADVVVSDDADAFKQVSDQTGRSQQVCKSHVVRNTEALVAELSEIIRAGQDHSLDAIGILPAQALADLASLTELIHARRPEDQSRLEEIYLRYAQARKPGKGKKYDVAYRMRNLFMDRWNLWPRLTFYRTWKDEYGNEILDGTNNHCERAIGWWIKERYRSMRGYKQEQSALGFSRLIAFAGNNLARGLRLADLMA
;
A
#
# COMPACT_ATOMS: atom_id res chain seq x y z
N MET A 1 -8.39 -1.82 11.60
CA MET A 1 -8.57 -2.43 10.26
C MET A 1 -10.00 -2.95 10.16
N ARG A 2 -10.78 -2.55 9.13
CA ARG A 2 -12.14 -3.06 8.87
C ARG A 2 -12.16 -3.79 7.54
N LEU A 3 -12.77 -4.97 7.49
CA LEU A 3 -12.87 -5.81 6.30
C LEU A 3 -14.29 -6.36 6.17
N SER A 4 -14.73 -6.60 4.94
CA SER A 4 -15.97 -7.29 4.63
C SER A 4 -15.64 -8.45 3.69
N LEU A 5 -15.72 -9.68 4.20
CA LEU A 5 -15.36 -10.90 3.48
C LEU A 5 -16.57 -11.82 3.38
N ILE A 6 -16.92 -12.24 2.17
CA ILE A 6 -18.03 -13.15 1.89
C ILE A 6 -17.46 -14.54 1.63
N LEU A 7 -17.74 -15.47 2.54
CA LEU A 7 -17.26 -16.86 2.45
C LEU A 7 -17.99 -17.63 1.34
N PRO A 8 -17.31 -18.60 0.68
CA PRO A 8 -17.97 -19.49 -0.26
C PRO A 8 -19.10 -20.29 0.40
N LYS A 9 -20.21 -20.48 -0.31
CA LYS A 9 -21.27 -21.40 0.09
C LYS A 9 -20.97 -22.81 -0.42
N VAL A 10 -21.40 -23.80 0.34
CA VAL A 10 -21.52 -25.20 -0.11
C VAL A 10 -22.99 -25.40 -0.44
N GLU A 11 -23.28 -25.76 -1.68
CA GLU A 11 -24.64 -25.98 -2.19
C GLU A 11 -24.71 -27.41 -2.75
N PRO A 12 -25.03 -28.41 -1.89
CA PRO A 12 -24.90 -29.83 -2.23
C PRO A 12 -25.67 -30.29 -3.48
N ASN A 13 -26.69 -29.54 -3.89
CA ASN A 13 -27.57 -29.87 -5.01
C ASN A 13 -27.27 -29.06 -6.28
N GLU A 14 -26.34 -28.09 -6.24
CA GLU A 14 -25.94 -27.29 -7.39
C GLU A 14 -24.61 -27.79 -7.95
N PHE A 15 -24.56 -28.14 -9.24
CA PHE A 15 -23.36 -28.69 -9.89
C PHE A 15 -22.92 -27.81 -11.07
N GLU A 16 -21.62 -27.54 -11.14
CA GLU A 16 -21.01 -26.87 -12.30
C GLU A 16 -20.28 -27.91 -13.16
N PHE A 17 -20.89 -28.27 -14.29
CA PHE A 17 -20.27 -29.19 -15.24
C PHE A 17 -19.18 -28.46 -16.06
N PRO A 18 -18.05 -29.12 -16.34
CA PRO A 18 -16.99 -28.50 -17.13
C PRO A 18 -17.48 -28.22 -18.55
N LYS A 19 -17.12 -27.07 -19.12
CA LYS A 19 -17.50 -26.71 -20.50
C LYS A 19 -16.82 -27.58 -21.57
N LYS A 20 -15.71 -28.25 -21.22
CA LYS A 20 -14.92 -29.12 -22.10
C LYS A 20 -14.35 -30.30 -21.30
N CYS A 21 -14.11 -31.42 -21.97
CA CYS A 21 -13.52 -32.62 -21.38
C CYS A 21 -12.18 -32.28 -20.69
N PRO A 22 -11.98 -32.68 -19.42
CA PRO A 22 -10.73 -32.45 -18.70
C PRO A 22 -9.50 -33.15 -19.30
N ARG A 23 -9.70 -34.18 -20.13
CA ARG A 23 -8.60 -34.90 -20.79
C ARG A 23 -7.95 -34.02 -21.84
N LYS A 24 -6.64 -33.78 -21.70
CA LYS A 24 -5.82 -33.03 -22.66
C LYS A 24 -6.04 -33.58 -24.09
N GLY A 25 -6.29 -32.67 -25.04
CA GLY A 25 -6.53 -33.00 -26.45
C GLY A 25 -7.96 -33.38 -26.81
N CYS A 26 -8.87 -33.60 -25.86
CA CYS A 26 -10.27 -33.95 -26.17
C CYS A 26 -11.16 -32.70 -26.28
N PRO A 27 -11.86 -32.47 -27.41
CA PRO A 27 -12.83 -31.38 -27.55
C PRO A 27 -14.26 -31.77 -27.14
N GLY A 28 -14.44 -32.88 -26.42
CA GLY A 28 -15.77 -33.35 -26.01
C GLY A 28 -16.46 -32.37 -25.04
N MET A 29 -17.75 -32.11 -25.25
CA MET A 29 -18.56 -31.18 -24.44
C MET A 29 -19.82 -31.84 -23.85
N ARG A 30 -20.08 -33.11 -24.17
CA ARG A 30 -21.22 -33.88 -23.66
C ARG A 30 -20.74 -34.95 -22.69
N PHE A 31 -21.36 -34.99 -21.51
CA PHE A 31 -20.98 -35.89 -20.43
C PHE A 31 -22.20 -36.68 -19.95
N VAL A 32 -22.00 -37.95 -19.63
CA VAL A 32 -23.05 -38.82 -19.10
C VAL A 32 -22.74 -39.10 -17.63
N PRO A 33 -23.64 -38.79 -16.68
CA PRO A 33 -23.49 -39.22 -15.30
C PRO A 33 -23.64 -40.74 -15.23
N ARG A 34 -22.66 -41.40 -14.58
CA ARG A 34 -22.60 -42.86 -14.48
C ARG A 34 -22.89 -43.37 -13.08
N GLN A 35 -22.46 -42.63 -12.06
CA GLN A 35 -22.51 -43.10 -10.68
C GLN A 35 -22.52 -41.91 -9.72
N GLU A 36 -23.41 -41.96 -8.74
CA GLU A 36 -23.37 -41.13 -7.54
C GLU A 36 -22.33 -41.67 -6.57
N VAL A 37 -21.52 -40.77 -6.02
CA VAL A 37 -20.44 -41.11 -5.08
C VAL A 37 -20.59 -40.22 -3.86
N SER A 38 -20.90 -40.84 -2.72
CA SER A 38 -20.83 -40.17 -1.43
C SER A 38 -19.38 -39.75 -1.13
N LYS A 39 -19.20 -38.52 -0.65
CA LYS A 39 -17.92 -37.90 -0.35
C LYS A 39 -17.99 -37.15 0.98
N LYS A 40 -17.30 -37.68 1.98
CA LYS A 40 -17.05 -36.97 3.24
C LYS A 40 -16.21 -35.73 3.01
N ILE A 41 -16.58 -34.62 3.65
CA ILE A 41 -15.86 -33.36 3.59
C ILE A 41 -15.71 -32.75 4.99
N VAL A 42 -14.71 -31.89 5.15
CA VAL A 42 -14.57 -31.03 6.33
C VAL A 42 -15.38 -29.77 6.08
N ASP A 43 -16.51 -29.66 6.77
CA ASP A 43 -17.41 -28.50 6.77
C ASP A 43 -18.30 -28.55 8.02
N ALA A 44 -18.67 -27.38 8.57
CA ALA A 44 -19.52 -27.32 9.77
C ALA A 44 -20.98 -27.75 9.51
N GLN A 45 -21.50 -27.54 8.30
CA GLN A 45 -22.92 -27.78 7.99
C GLN A 45 -23.13 -29.07 7.20
N HIS A 46 -22.15 -29.46 6.39
CA HIS A 46 -22.26 -30.61 5.49
C HIS A 46 -21.09 -31.57 5.72
N PRO A 47 -21.22 -32.59 6.60
CA PRO A 47 -20.14 -33.56 6.81
C PRO A 47 -19.90 -34.45 5.59
N GLU A 48 -20.87 -34.51 4.67
CA GLU A 48 -20.86 -35.33 3.47
C GLU A 48 -21.65 -34.65 2.35
N VAL A 49 -21.23 -34.89 1.10
CA VAL A 49 -21.94 -34.45 -0.11
C VAL A 49 -21.91 -35.55 -1.18
N THR A 50 -22.80 -35.45 -2.18
CA THR A 50 -22.77 -36.32 -3.35
C THR A 50 -21.91 -35.71 -4.45
N ALA A 51 -21.00 -36.49 -5.02
CA ALA A 51 -20.27 -36.18 -6.24
C ALA A 51 -20.68 -37.12 -7.36
N TRP A 52 -20.69 -36.62 -8.60
CA TRP A 52 -21.03 -37.44 -9.76
C TRP A 52 -19.78 -37.91 -10.49
N ARG A 53 -19.69 -39.21 -10.78
CA ARG A 53 -18.75 -39.74 -11.75
C ARG A 53 -19.37 -39.61 -13.14
N CYS A 54 -18.75 -38.81 -13.99
CA CYS A 54 -19.21 -38.53 -15.34
C CYS A 54 -18.23 -39.10 -16.37
N GLU A 55 -18.75 -39.52 -17.51
CA GLU A 55 -17.97 -40.00 -18.65
C GLU A 55 -18.14 -39.08 -19.86
N CYS A 56 -17.03 -38.75 -20.52
CA CYS A 56 -17.08 -38.00 -21.77
C CYS A 56 -17.55 -38.88 -22.94
N ARG A 57 -18.64 -38.49 -23.61
CA ARG A 57 -19.18 -39.24 -24.77
C ARG A 57 -18.23 -39.34 -25.96
N LYS A 58 -17.20 -38.48 -26.04
CA LYS A 58 -16.26 -38.45 -27.18
C LYS A 58 -15.06 -39.37 -26.99
N CYS A 59 -14.47 -39.43 -25.79
CA CYS A 59 -13.22 -40.15 -25.55
C CYS A 59 -13.30 -41.18 -24.41
N GLY A 60 -14.47 -41.38 -23.81
CA GLY A 60 -14.68 -42.30 -22.69
C GLY A 60 -14.00 -41.89 -21.38
N HIS A 61 -13.36 -40.71 -21.32
CA HIS A 61 -12.65 -40.30 -20.11
C HIS A 61 -13.63 -40.06 -18.95
N VAL A 62 -13.34 -40.68 -17.81
CA VAL A 62 -14.12 -40.60 -16.59
C VAL A 62 -13.51 -39.59 -15.63
N PHE A 63 -14.33 -38.70 -15.11
CA PHE A 63 -13.94 -37.68 -14.13
C PHE A 63 -15.05 -37.47 -13.09
N ARG A 64 -14.76 -36.73 -12.02
CA ARG A 64 -15.74 -36.39 -10.98
C ARG A 64 -16.18 -34.93 -11.11
N VAL A 65 -17.48 -34.70 -10.99
CA VAL A 65 -18.09 -33.38 -10.85
C VAL A 65 -18.54 -33.25 -9.40
N TYR A 66 -18.23 -32.11 -8.79
CA TYR A 66 -18.52 -31.81 -7.39
C TYR A 66 -19.59 -30.72 -7.30
N PRO A 67 -20.37 -30.69 -6.22
CA PRO A 67 -21.31 -29.60 -6.01
C PRO A 67 -20.56 -28.30 -5.74
N LYS A 68 -21.25 -27.17 -5.95
CA LYS A 68 -20.72 -25.82 -5.76
C LYS A 68 -20.23 -25.65 -4.32
N GLY A 69 -19.02 -25.09 -4.20
CA GLY A 69 -18.31 -24.98 -2.93
C GLY A 69 -17.46 -26.19 -2.53
N VAL A 70 -17.46 -27.27 -3.33
CA VAL A 70 -16.67 -28.49 -3.10
C VAL A 70 -15.72 -28.74 -4.27
N SER A 71 -14.56 -29.32 -3.98
CA SER A 71 -13.58 -29.73 -4.99
C SER A 71 -13.15 -31.18 -4.77
N GLN A 72 -12.14 -31.65 -5.49
CA GLN A 72 -11.54 -32.96 -5.23
C GLN A 72 -11.00 -33.10 -3.80
N LYS A 73 -10.56 -32.00 -3.18
CA LYS A 73 -10.05 -31.97 -1.80
C LYS A 73 -11.14 -32.34 -0.79
N GLN A 74 -10.73 -32.77 0.41
CA GLN A 74 -11.67 -33.08 1.48
C GLN A 74 -12.17 -31.82 2.19
N ILE A 75 -11.40 -30.73 2.18
CA ILE A 75 -11.77 -29.46 2.82
C ILE A 75 -12.67 -28.65 1.88
N SER A 76 -13.82 -28.19 2.37
CA SER A 76 -14.74 -27.35 1.58
C SER A 76 -14.12 -25.98 1.23
N LYS A 77 -14.61 -25.31 0.18
CA LYS A 77 -14.18 -23.94 -0.15
C LYS A 77 -14.55 -22.97 0.98
N ARG A 78 -15.65 -23.21 1.69
CA ARG A 78 -16.07 -22.43 2.87
C ARG A 78 -15.02 -22.47 3.98
N VAL A 79 -14.56 -23.67 4.37
CA VAL A 79 -13.56 -23.85 5.43
C VAL A 79 -12.21 -23.26 5.02
N ASN A 80 -11.79 -23.43 3.77
CA ASN A 80 -10.61 -22.73 3.25
C ASN A 80 -10.80 -21.20 3.35
N GLY A 81 -11.98 -20.69 3.02
CA GLY A 81 -12.34 -19.27 3.16
C GLY A 81 -12.20 -18.77 4.58
N MET A 82 -12.70 -19.54 5.56
CA MET A 82 -12.56 -19.22 6.99
C MET A 82 -11.09 -19.18 7.40
N ALA A 83 -10.29 -20.15 6.95
CA ALA A 83 -8.87 -20.21 7.23
C ALA A 83 -8.13 -18.96 6.72
N VAL A 84 -8.45 -18.53 5.50
CA VAL A 84 -7.89 -17.31 4.89
C VAL A 84 -8.36 -16.06 5.64
N MET A 85 -9.65 -15.96 5.97
CA MET A 85 -10.21 -14.86 6.75
C MET A 85 -9.52 -14.71 8.11
N LEU A 86 -9.38 -15.79 8.88
CA LEU A 86 -8.73 -15.77 10.19
C LEU A 86 -7.25 -15.35 10.06
N TYR A 87 -6.56 -15.83 9.02
CA TYR A 87 -5.19 -15.42 8.76
C TYR A 87 -5.08 -13.93 8.40
N ILE A 88 -6.01 -13.40 7.59
CA ILE A 88 -6.10 -11.97 7.26
C ILE A 88 -6.33 -11.12 8.51
N LEU A 89 -7.16 -11.59 9.44
CA LEU A 89 -7.42 -10.92 10.73
C LEU A 89 -6.24 -10.94 11.71
N GLY A 90 -5.10 -11.53 11.32
CA GLY A 90 -3.84 -11.44 12.05
C GLY A 90 -3.41 -12.72 12.76
N LEU A 91 -4.19 -13.80 12.67
CA LEU A 91 -3.82 -15.07 13.29
C LEU A 91 -2.62 -15.71 12.56
N SER A 92 -1.78 -16.40 13.32
CA SER A 92 -0.74 -17.28 12.75
C SER A 92 -1.37 -18.55 12.16
N TYR A 93 -0.65 -19.24 11.26
CA TYR A 93 -1.16 -20.50 10.69
C TYR A 93 -1.52 -21.56 11.75
N GLY A 94 -0.75 -21.63 12.84
CA GLY A 94 -1.04 -22.53 13.97
C GLY A 94 -2.25 -22.07 14.80
N ALA A 95 -2.41 -20.77 15.01
CA ALA A 95 -3.59 -20.24 15.69
C ALA A 95 -4.88 -20.51 14.88
N VAL A 96 -4.82 -20.38 13.55
CA VAL A 96 -5.95 -20.75 12.67
C VAL A 96 -6.29 -22.23 12.79
N GLU A 97 -5.28 -23.12 12.79
CA GLU A 97 -5.48 -24.57 13.00
C GLU A 97 -6.19 -24.87 14.33
N ILE A 98 -5.77 -24.23 15.42
CA ILE A 98 -6.41 -24.38 16.74
C ILE A 98 -7.88 -23.94 16.68
N VAL A 99 -8.15 -22.73 16.19
CA VAL A 99 -9.52 -22.19 16.13
C VAL A 99 -10.44 -23.07 15.30
N LEU A 100 -10.01 -23.48 14.10
CA LEU A 100 -10.84 -24.32 13.24
C LEU A 100 -11.06 -25.71 13.83
N SER A 101 -10.08 -26.26 14.55
CA SER A 101 -10.24 -27.54 15.26
C SER A 101 -11.25 -27.43 16.40
N SER A 102 -11.23 -26.35 17.17
CA SER A 102 -12.23 -26.07 18.22
C SER A 102 -13.65 -25.90 17.69
N LEU A 103 -13.79 -25.47 16.42
CA LEU A 103 -15.07 -25.36 15.72
C LEU A 103 -15.45 -26.65 14.95
N SER A 104 -14.80 -27.79 15.25
CA SER A 104 -15.03 -29.09 14.61
C SER A 104 -14.79 -29.11 13.08
N MET A 105 -13.98 -28.16 12.57
CA MET A 105 -13.56 -28.03 11.17
C MET A 105 -12.04 -28.14 11.05
N GLY A 106 -11.43 -29.03 11.83
CA GLY A 106 -9.97 -29.13 11.97
C GLY A 106 -9.25 -29.30 10.63
N ILE A 107 -8.30 -28.41 10.36
CA ILE A 107 -7.36 -28.51 9.24
C ILE A 107 -5.96 -28.18 9.73
N GLY A 108 -4.95 -28.90 9.23
CA GLY A 108 -3.56 -28.67 9.66
C GLY A 108 -2.98 -27.35 9.13
N LYS A 109 -2.00 -26.77 9.84
CA LYS A 109 -1.31 -25.51 9.45
C LYS A 109 -0.84 -25.44 8.00
N THR A 110 -0.38 -26.57 7.45
CA THR A 110 0.09 -26.64 6.05
C THR A 110 -1.06 -26.45 5.06
N SER A 111 -2.26 -26.92 5.39
CA SER A 111 -3.47 -26.70 4.60
C SER A 111 -3.89 -25.22 4.66
N VAL A 112 -3.81 -24.60 5.84
CA VAL A 112 -4.04 -23.14 5.98
C VAL A 112 -3.07 -22.35 5.11
N PHE A 113 -1.77 -22.64 5.21
CA PHE A 113 -0.75 -22.00 4.37
C PHE A 113 -1.07 -22.15 2.88
N ARG A 114 -1.37 -23.38 2.41
CA ARG A 114 -1.71 -23.62 1.00
C ARG A 114 -2.98 -22.89 0.56
N ALA A 115 -3.98 -22.78 1.43
CA ALA A 115 -5.22 -22.03 1.13
C ALA A 115 -4.94 -20.54 0.96
N VAL A 116 -4.17 -19.94 1.88
CA VAL A 116 -3.75 -18.52 1.78
C VAL A 116 -2.96 -18.30 0.50
N GLN A 117 -1.93 -19.12 0.23
CA GLN A 117 -1.11 -18.98 -0.97
C GLN A 117 -1.90 -19.17 -2.27
N ALA A 118 -2.93 -20.02 -2.27
CA ALA A 118 -3.78 -20.19 -3.43
C ALA A 118 -4.59 -18.91 -3.71
N VAL A 119 -5.17 -18.30 -2.67
CA VAL A 119 -5.93 -17.05 -2.80
C VAL A 119 -5.03 -15.89 -3.19
N THR A 120 -3.86 -15.72 -2.56
CA THR A 120 -2.96 -14.60 -2.87
C THR A 120 -2.45 -14.61 -4.31
N ARG A 121 -2.32 -15.79 -4.94
CA ARG A 121 -1.99 -15.91 -6.37
C ARG A 121 -3.14 -15.51 -7.30
N GLN A 122 -4.38 -15.60 -6.83
CA GLN A 122 -5.58 -15.23 -7.59
C GLN A 122 -5.94 -13.77 -7.42
N VAL A 123 -5.44 -13.10 -6.36
CA VAL A 123 -5.52 -11.65 -6.27
C VAL A 123 -4.86 -11.12 -7.54
N PRO A 124 -5.60 -10.37 -8.37
CA PRO A 124 -5.00 -9.75 -9.52
C PRO A 124 -3.81 -8.98 -8.95
N GLY A 125 -2.61 -9.21 -9.49
CA GLY A 125 -1.51 -8.32 -9.17
C GLY A 125 -2.11 -6.93 -9.34
N LEU A 126 -1.98 -6.04 -8.36
CA LEU A 126 -2.38 -4.64 -8.49
C LEU A 126 -1.61 -3.92 -9.64
N LYS A 127 -0.97 -4.70 -10.53
CA LYS A 127 -0.34 -4.38 -11.78
C LYS A 127 -1.41 -4.25 -12.89
N ARG A 128 -1.78 -2.98 -13.06
CA ARG A 128 -1.86 -2.23 -14.33
C ARG A 128 -3.01 -2.45 -15.31
N GLU A 129 -3.64 -3.63 -15.48
CA GLU A 129 -4.63 -3.78 -16.57
C GLU A 129 -6.04 -4.19 -16.15
N LYS A 130 -6.19 -5.17 -15.25
CA LYS A 130 -7.54 -5.68 -14.88
C LYS A 130 -8.24 -4.90 -13.77
N LEU A 131 -7.50 -4.23 -12.90
CA LEU A 131 -8.04 -3.46 -11.77
C LEU A 131 -8.24 -1.98 -12.10
N LEU A 132 -7.39 -1.43 -12.98
CA LEU A 132 -7.40 -0.02 -13.36
C LEU A 132 -8.09 0.22 -14.71
N GLY A 133 -8.50 -0.82 -15.44
CA GLY A 133 -9.16 -0.67 -16.74
C GLY A 133 -10.43 0.18 -16.63
N GLY A 134 -10.32 1.46 -17.01
CA GLY A 134 -11.38 2.46 -16.92
C GLY A 134 -11.48 3.21 -15.59
N TYR A 135 -10.60 2.97 -14.62
CA TYR A 135 -10.53 3.74 -13.39
C TYR A 135 -9.60 4.95 -13.57
N GLN A 136 -10.13 6.15 -13.37
CA GLN A 136 -9.35 7.39 -13.40
C GLN A 136 -9.37 8.04 -12.01
N THR A 137 -8.28 8.71 -11.67
CA THR A 137 -8.23 9.56 -10.48
C THR A 137 -7.34 10.75 -10.72
N LYS A 138 -7.66 11.89 -10.09
CA LYS A 138 -6.90 13.13 -10.27
C LYS A 138 -5.54 13.13 -9.55
N ALA A 139 -5.39 12.30 -8.52
CA ALA A 139 -4.20 12.30 -7.67
C ALA A 139 -3.82 10.90 -7.18
N VAL A 140 -2.53 10.59 -7.26
CA VAL A 140 -1.93 9.35 -6.77
C VAL A 140 -1.02 9.66 -5.59
N GLY A 141 -1.30 9.04 -4.45
CA GLY A 141 -0.40 9.03 -3.31
C GLY A 141 0.64 7.92 -3.47
N ALA A 142 1.90 8.23 -3.20
CA ALA A 142 3.01 7.28 -3.19
C ALA A 142 3.79 7.36 -1.89
N ASP A 143 4.23 6.22 -1.39
CA ASP A 143 5.09 6.10 -0.22
C ASP A 143 5.84 4.77 -0.26
N VAL A 144 6.91 4.67 0.53
CA VAL A 144 7.76 3.50 0.60
C VAL A 144 7.88 3.01 2.04
N THR A 145 7.90 1.70 2.22
CA THR A 145 8.16 1.08 3.50
C THR A 145 9.01 -0.18 3.32
N SER A 146 9.72 -0.60 4.36
CA SER A 146 10.45 -1.88 4.34
C SER A 146 9.80 -2.96 5.19
N VAL A 147 9.95 -4.22 4.79
CA VAL A 147 9.61 -5.41 5.60
C VAL A 147 10.79 -6.37 5.61
N ARG A 148 10.98 -7.10 6.72
CA ARG A 148 12.04 -8.11 6.78
C ARG A 148 11.60 -9.40 6.10
N CYS A 149 12.36 -9.85 5.11
CA CYS A 149 12.17 -11.11 4.41
C CYS A 149 13.49 -11.90 4.42
N ASN A 150 13.45 -13.14 4.90
CA ASN A 150 14.62 -14.02 5.02
C ASN A 150 15.83 -13.38 5.73
N GLY A 151 15.59 -12.48 6.69
CA GLY A 151 16.65 -11.78 7.41
C GLY A 151 17.06 -10.43 6.82
N GLU A 152 16.71 -10.17 5.55
CA GLU A 152 17.03 -8.96 4.80
C GLU A 152 15.85 -7.98 4.76
N TRP A 153 16.13 -6.70 4.52
CA TRP A 153 15.10 -5.68 4.34
C TRP A 153 14.70 -5.61 2.87
N VAL A 154 13.41 -5.78 2.61
CA VAL A 154 12.82 -5.61 1.28
C VAL A 154 12.04 -4.31 1.28
N THR A 155 12.37 -3.45 0.33
CA THR A 155 11.66 -2.19 0.06
C THR A 155 10.35 -2.49 -0.66
N VAL A 156 9.27 -1.89 -0.18
CA VAL A 156 7.90 -2.08 -0.69
C VAL A 156 7.30 -0.70 -0.95
N GLY A 157 7.01 -0.42 -2.21
CA GLY A 157 6.29 0.76 -2.65
C GLY A 157 4.79 0.55 -2.53
N ILE A 158 4.09 1.59 -2.09
CA ILE A 158 2.63 1.65 -2.07
C ILE A 158 2.13 2.84 -2.89
N ALA A 159 1.15 2.59 -3.74
CA ALA A 159 0.45 3.62 -4.49
C ALA A 159 -1.03 3.57 -4.14
N VAL A 160 -1.65 4.72 -3.88
CA VAL A 160 -3.06 4.86 -3.54
C VAL A 160 -3.70 5.97 -4.37
N ASP A 161 -5.00 5.92 -4.54
CA ASP A 161 -5.79 7.09 -4.90
C ASP A 161 -5.75 8.06 -3.72
N ALA A 162 -5.17 9.24 -3.92
CA ALA A 162 -5.00 10.23 -2.85
C ALA A 162 -6.30 10.96 -2.49
N VAL A 163 -7.36 10.82 -3.28
CA VAL A 163 -8.66 11.46 -3.06
C VAL A 163 -9.55 10.59 -2.17
N ASN A 164 -9.56 9.28 -2.40
CA ASN A 164 -10.46 8.36 -1.68
C ASN A 164 -9.77 7.25 -0.89
N GLY A 165 -8.46 7.06 -1.05
CA GLY A 165 -7.66 6.08 -0.33
C GLY A 165 -7.71 4.65 -0.86
N MET A 166 -8.25 4.42 -2.05
CA MET A 166 -8.21 3.11 -2.71
C MET A 166 -6.77 2.73 -3.01
N VAL A 167 -6.34 1.52 -2.64
CA VAL A 167 -4.98 1.07 -2.94
C VAL A 167 -4.87 0.71 -4.42
N LEU A 168 -3.97 1.36 -5.14
CA LEU A 168 -3.72 1.16 -6.56
C LEU A 168 -2.63 0.13 -6.80
N SER A 169 -1.54 0.17 -6.01
CA SER A 169 -0.49 -0.85 -6.07
C SER A 169 0.26 -1.07 -4.77
N ILE A 170 0.80 -2.29 -4.64
CA ILE A 170 1.78 -2.68 -3.63
C ILE A 170 2.81 -3.54 -4.34
N ASP A 171 4.06 -3.08 -4.44
CA ASP A 171 5.12 -3.75 -5.17
C ASP A 171 6.44 -3.74 -4.39
N ALA A 172 7.26 -4.79 -4.56
CA ALA A 172 8.64 -4.70 -4.12
C ALA A 172 9.42 -3.79 -5.07
N LEU A 173 10.28 -2.97 -4.49
CA LEU A 173 11.15 -2.06 -5.21
C LEU A 173 12.61 -2.49 -5.03
N PRO A 174 13.46 -2.30 -6.07
CA PRO A 174 14.89 -2.53 -5.95
C PRO A 174 15.57 -1.53 -4.99
N GLY A 175 14.90 -0.42 -4.65
CA GLY A 175 15.43 0.67 -3.84
C GLY A 175 14.54 1.92 -3.93
N GLU A 176 15.09 3.05 -3.51
CA GLU A 176 14.35 4.30 -3.24
C GLU A 176 14.91 5.51 -4.02
N ASP A 177 15.82 5.28 -4.97
CA ASP A 177 16.32 6.36 -5.83
C ASP A 177 15.27 6.78 -6.88
N ALA A 178 15.45 7.99 -7.42
CA ALA A 178 14.49 8.60 -8.34
C ALA A 178 14.22 7.76 -9.60
N GLU A 179 15.24 7.11 -10.16
CA GLU A 179 15.09 6.28 -11.37
C GLU A 179 14.20 5.06 -11.09
N GLN A 180 14.44 4.39 -9.96
CA GLN A 180 13.66 3.23 -9.55
C GLN A 180 12.23 3.58 -9.15
N LEU A 181 12.04 4.71 -8.45
CA LEU A 181 10.71 5.21 -8.10
C LEU A 181 9.94 5.65 -9.35
N GLN A 182 10.59 6.29 -10.33
CA GLN A 182 9.97 6.68 -11.60
C GLN A 182 9.48 5.43 -12.35
N ALA A 183 10.36 4.45 -12.56
CA ALA A 183 10.04 3.22 -13.29
C ALA A 183 8.84 2.44 -12.67
N TRP A 184 8.66 2.59 -11.37
CA TRP A 184 7.52 2.04 -10.64
C TRP A 184 6.26 2.90 -10.77
N LEU A 185 6.35 4.20 -10.49
CA LEU A 185 5.22 5.10 -10.29
C LEU A 185 4.64 5.63 -11.61
N GLU A 186 5.46 5.97 -12.58
CA GLU A 186 5.04 6.58 -13.86
C GLU A 186 3.95 5.75 -14.54
N PRO A 187 4.08 4.42 -14.73
CA PRO A 187 3.04 3.67 -15.43
C PRO A 187 1.81 3.39 -14.56
N ILE A 188 1.83 3.70 -13.25
CA ILE A 188 0.63 3.69 -12.41
C ILE A 188 -0.13 4.99 -12.62
N VAL A 189 0.58 6.11 -12.56
CA VAL A 189 0.04 7.46 -12.75
C VAL A 189 -0.56 7.62 -14.15
N ASP A 190 0.08 7.07 -15.18
CA ASP A 190 -0.45 7.07 -16.55
C ASP A 190 -1.69 6.19 -16.70
N ALA A 191 -1.70 5.01 -16.08
CA ALA A 191 -2.83 4.08 -16.20
C ALA A 191 -4.14 4.63 -15.60
N VAL A 192 -4.04 5.55 -14.64
CA VAL A 192 -5.20 6.19 -13.99
C VAL A 192 -5.37 7.65 -14.39
N ASP A 193 -4.55 8.15 -15.31
CA ASP A 193 -4.62 9.52 -15.83
C ASP A 193 -4.55 10.60 -14.74
N ALA A 194 -3.61 10.46 -13.79
CA ALA A 194 -3.55 11.33 -12.61
C ALA A 194 -2.63 12.54 -12.76
N ASP A 195 -3.17 13.74 -12.64
CA ASP A 195 -2.42 15.00 -12.76
C ASP A 195 -1.41 15.26 -11.64
N VAL A 196 -1.64 14.66 -10.46
CA VAL A 196 -0.93 15.00 -9.21
C VAL A 196 -0.33 13.78 -8.53
N VAL A 197 0.91 13.91 -8.04
CA VAL A 197 1.55 12.97 -7.11
C VAL A 197 1.54 13.53 -5.69
N VAL A 198 1.12 12.74 -4.71
CA VAL A 198 1.17 13.08 -3.28
C VAL A 198 2.21 12.21 -2.60
N SER A 199 3.17 12.81 -1.89
CA SER A 199 4.22 12.05 -1.21
C SER A 199 4.63 12.71 0.10
N ASP A 200 5.57 12.08 0.82
CA ASP A 200 6.35 12.76 1.84
C ASP A 200 7.37 13.75 1.21
N ASP A 201 8.24 14.30 2.06
CA ASP A 201 9.27 15.27 1.66
C ASP A 201 10.59 14.59 1.23
N ALA A 202 10.50 13.47 0.52
CA ALA A 202 11.67 12.82 -0.06
C ALA A 202 12.01 13.38 -1.44
N ASP A 203 13.29 13.73 -1.65
CA ASP A 203 13.77 14.36 -2.89
C ASP A 203 13.57 13.48 -4.13
N ALA A 204 13.61 12.15 -3.97
CA ALA A 204 13.39 11.22 -5.08
C ALA A 204 12.00 11.40 -5.70
N PHE A 205 10.95 11.61 -4.89
CA PHE A 205 9.60 11.85 -5.41
C PHE A 205 9.45 13.22 -6.10
N LYS A 206 10.20 14.24 -5.66
CA LYS A 206 10.24 15.56 -6.32
C LYS A 206 10.76 15.42 -7.76
N GLN A 207 11.85 14.66 -7.93
CA GLN A 207 12.44 14.37 -9.23
C GLN A 207 11.48 13.57 -10.13
N VAL A 208 10.80 12.56 -9.58
CA VAL A 208 9.80 11.77 -10.33
C VAL A 208 8.67 12.67 -10.84
N SER A 209 8.15 13.57 -10.00
CA SER A 209 7.13 14.54 -10.40
C SER A 209 7.61 15.45 -11.54
N ASP A 210 8.83 15.98 -11.45
CA ASP A 210 9.40 16.87 -12.48
C ASP A 210 9.60 16.15 -13.81
N GLN A 211 10.11 14.91 -13.76
CA GLN A 211 10.41 14.09 -14.94
C GLN A 211 9.15 13.60 -15.64
N THR A 212 8.08 13.31 -14.89
CA THR A 212 6.77 12.87 -15.43
C THR A 212 5.86 14.03 -15.82
N GLY A 213 6.27 15.28 -15.54
CA GLY A 213 5.48 16.48 -15.81
C GLY A 213 4.24 16.62 -14.94
N ARG A 214 4.15 15.89 -13.81
CA ARG A 214 3.01 15.93 -12.89
C ARG A 214 3.24 16.92 -11.78
N SER A 215 2.16 17.56 -11.33
CA SER A 215 2.23 18.41 -10.13
C SER A 215 2.47 17.55 -8.90
N GLN A 216 3.04 18.13 -7.84
CA GLN A 216 3.26 17.41 -6.58
C GLN A 216 2.67 18.16 -5.39
N GLN A 217 2.00 17.40 -4.52
CA GLN A 217 1.71 17.80 -3.15
C GLN A 217 2.66 17.08 -2.19
N VAL A 218 3.44 17.84 -1.41
CA VAL A 218 4.28 17.29 -0.32
C VAL A 218 3.51 17.31 1.00
N CYS A 219 3.56 16.22 1.76
CA CYS A 219 2.82 16.05 3.01
C CYS A 219 3.17 17.13 4.05
N LYS A 220 2.19 17.98 4.38
CA LYS A 220 2.34 19.06 5.37
C LYS A 220 2.74 18.55 6.76
N SER A 221 2.25 17.38 7.17
CA SER A 221 2.52 16.82 8.50
C SER A 221 3.98 16.37 8.68
N HIS A 222 4.63 15.92 7.60
CA HIS A 222 6.07 15.61 7.63
C HIS A 222 6.89 16.88 7.70
N VAL A 223 6.56 17.87 6.86
CA VAL A 223 7.28 19.13 6.81
C VAL A 223 7.18 19.90 8.12
N VAL A 224 5.99 19.97 8.74
CA VAL A 224 5.79 20.61 10.06
C VAL A 224 6.71 19.99 11.11
N ARG A 225 6.62 18.67 11.31
CA ARG A 225 7.43 17.96 12.33
C ARG A 225 8.92 18.15 12.11
N ASN A 226 9.39 18.00 10.87
CA ASN A 226 10.82 18.16 10.55
C ASN A 226 11.29 19.61 10.76
N THR A 227 10.44 20.60 10.43
CA THR A 227 10.79 22.01 10.59
C THR A 227 10.82 22.41 12.06
N GLU A 228 9.83 22.02 12.85
CA GLU A 228 9.76 22.33 14.29
C GLU A 228 10.95 21.73 15.04
N ALA A 229 11.32 20.48 14.73
CA ALA A 229 12.48 19.83 15.33
C ALA A 229 13.79 20.59 15.02
N LEU A 230 13.97 21.00 13.76
CA LEU A 230 15.16 21.74 13.33
C LEU A 230 15.19 23.18 13.88
N VAL A 231 14.04 23.85 13.94
CA VAL A 231 13.88 25.17 14.56
C VAL A 231 14.25 25.11 16.05
N ALA A 232 13.77 24.10 16.78
CA ALA A 232 14.10 23.92 18.19
C ALA A 232 15.61 23.71 18.38
N GLU A 233 16.22 22.82 17.60
CA GLU A 233 17.66 22.55 17.67
C GLU A 233 18.50 23.80 17.37
N LEU A 234 18.21 24.52 16.28
CA LEU A 234 18.96 25.72 15.90
C LEU A 234 18.78 26.84 16.92
N SER A 235 17.57 26.99 17.48
CA SER A 235 17.30 28.00 18.51
C SER A 235 18.16 27.77 19.75
N GLU A 236 18.32 26.52 20.19
CA GLU A 236 19.19 26.19 21.33
C GLU A 236 20.65 26.50 21.05
N ILE A 237 21.16 26.18 19.85
CA ILE A 237 22.55 26.48 19.49
C ILE A 237 22.78 27.99 19.46
N ILE A 238 21.83 28.76 18.90
CA ILE A 238 21.91 30.23 18.85
C ILE A 238 21.91 30.82 20.27
N ARG A 239 21.04 30.33 21.17
CA ARG A 239 20.97 30.81 22.56
C ARG A 239 22.23 30.48 23.35
N ALA A 240 22.84 29.32 23.10
CA ALA A 240 24.08 28.92 23.76
C ALA A 240 25.27 29.82 23.37
N GLY A 241 25.20 30.54 22.24
CA GLY A 241 26.21 31.53 21.83
C GLY A 241 27.58 30.95 21.51
N GLN A 242 27.68 29.64 21.25
CA GLN A 242 28.95 28.95 20.98
C GLN A 242 29.41 29.04 19.52
N ASP A 243 28.56 29.54 18.62
CA ASP A 243 28.80 29.65 17.18
C ASP A 243 28.75 31.12 16.74
N HIS A 244 29.85 31.63 16.20
CA HIS A 244 30.03 33.01 15.73
C HIS A 244 29.80 33.19 14.21
N SER A 245 29.28 32.17 13.52
CA SER A 245 29.06 32.22 12.07
C SER A 245 28.00 33.23 11.67
N LEU A 246 27.03 33.52 12.54
CA LEU A 246 26.02 34.56 12.33
C LEU A 246 26.64 35.96 12.34
N ASP A 247 27.58 36.22 13.25
CA ASP A 247 28.32 37.49 13.32
C ASP A 247 29.14 37.71 12.04
N ALA A 248 29.73 36.64 11.49
CA ALA A 248 30.51 36.70 10.25
C ALA A 248 29.71 37.12 9.01
N ILE A 249 28.37 37.01 9.06
CA ILE A 249 27.46 37.50 8.03
C ILE A 249 26.62 38.70 8.48
N GLY A 250 26.94 39.29 9.64
CA GLY A 250 26.29 40.48 10.17
C GLY A 250 24.87 40.26 10.70
N ILE A 251 24.51 39.03 11.08
CA ILE A 251 23.18 38.71 11.62
C ILE A 251 23.25 38.58 13.14
N LEU A 252 22.44 39.39 13.83
CA LEU A 252 22.31 39.29 15.28
C LEU A 252 21.56 38.00 15.69
N PRO A 253 21.95 37.33 16.79
CA PRO A 253 21.24 36.17 17.32
C PRO A 253 19.72 36.38 17.51
N ALA A 254 19.32 37.58 17.95
CA ALA A 254 17.90 37.94 18.10
C ALA A 254 17.14 37.93 16.77
N GLN A 255 17.76 38.39 15.68
CA GLN A 255 17.16 38.34 14.35
C GLN A 255 17.01 36.89 13.88
N ALA A 256 18.02 36.05 14.12
CA ALA A 256 17.97 34.65 13.75
C ALA A 256 16.87 33.88 14.48
N LEU A 257 16.66 34.15 15.76
CA LEU A 257 15.54 33.57 16.52
C LEU A 257 14.18 34.07 16.02
N ALA A 258 14.06 35.35 15.67
CA ALA A 258 12.83 35.91 15.09
C ALA A 258 12.50 35.30 13.72
N ASP A 259 13.52 35.00 12.92
CA ASP A 259 13.38 34.36 11.61
C ASP A 259 12.91 32.91 11.74
N LEU A 260 13.46 32.15 12.71
CA LEU A 260 13.00 30.80 13.03
C LEU A 260 11.55 30.78 13.57
N ALA A 261 11.18 31.76 14.38
CA ALA A 261 9.80 31.93 14.85
C ALA A 261 8.86 32.23 13.67
N SER A 262 9.26 33.16 12.80
CA SER A 262 8.52 33.48 11.57
C SER A 262 8.34 32.25 10.67
N LEU A 263 9.38 31.44 10.51
CA LEU A 263 9.29 30.19 9.74
C LEU A 263 8.23 29.25 10.31
N THR A 264 8.16 29.13 11.64
CA THR A 264 7.16 28.29 12.31
C THR A 264 5.74 28.80 12.01
N GLU A 265 5.50 30.10 12.13
CA GLU A 265 4.20 30.71 11.80
C GLU A 265 3.82 30.44 10.33
N LEU A 266 4.75 30.66 9.42
CA LEU A 266 4.56 30.42 7.98
C LEU A 266 4.19 28.96 7.73
N ILE A 267 4.94 28.02 8.29
CA ILE A 267 4.73 26.58 8.10
C ILE A 267 3.40 26.10 8.66
N HIS A 268 2.82 26.79 9.64
CA HIS A 268 1.47 26.53 10.13
C HIS A 268 0.38 27.18 9.29
N ALA A 269 0.56 28.43 8.89
CA ALA A 269 -0.40 29.18 8.07
C ALA A 269 -0.50 28.60 6.65
N ARG A 270 0.64 28.25 6.05
CA ARG A 270 0.80 27.69 4.69
C ARG A 270 0.07 28.49 3.64
N ARG A 271 0.18 29.82 3.65
CA ARG A 271 -0.48 30.64 2.61
C ARG A 271 0.40 30.66 1.36
N PRO A 272 -0.14 30.38 0.16
CA PRO A 272 0.67 30.34 -1.06
C PRO A 272 1.46 31.64 -1.30
N GLU A 273 0.86 32.79 -0.98
CA GLU A 273 1.43 34.13 -1.12
C GLU A 273 2.65 34.41 -0.23
N ASP A 274 2.87 33.62 0.83
CA ASP A 274 3.99 33.83 1.76
C ASP A 274 5.34 33.36 1.19
N GLN A 275 5.39 32.86 -0.05
CA GLN A 275 6.64 32.40 -0.68
C GLN A 275 7.70 33.50 -0.74
N SER A 276 7.31 34.73 -1.07
CA SER A 276 8.23 35.88 -1.15
C SER A 276 8.83 36.22 0.22
N ARG A 277 8.08 36.04 1.31
CA ARG A 277 8.60 36.23 2.67
C ARG A 277 9.69 35.21 2.99
N LEU A 278 9.58 33.98 2.53
CA LEU A 278 10.65 32.98 2.68
C LEU A 278 11.90 33.35 1.87
N GLU A 279 11.72 33.88 0.66
CA GLU A 279 12.82 34.40 -0.17
C GLU A 279 13.56 35.54 0.55
N GLU A 280 12.83 36.53 1.08
CA GLU A 280 13.40 37.65 1.83
C GLU A 280 14.22 37.17 3.04
N ILE A 281 13.69 36.19 3.79
CA ILE A 281 14.44 35.61 4.91
C ILE A 281 15.68 34.87 4.41
N TYR A 282 15.56 34.04 3.37
CA TYR A 282 16.69 33.32 2.77
C TYR A 282 17.81 34.26 2.33
N LEU A 283 17.48 35.38 1.66
CA LEU A 283 18.47 36.33 1.14
C LEU A 283 19.37 36.92 2.24
N ARG A 284 18.87 37.05 3.48
CA ARG A 284 19.71 37.46 4.63
C ARG A 284 20.84 36.47 4.91
N TYR A 285 20.57 35.16 4.75
CA TYR A 285 21.54 34.10 5.00
C TYR A 285 22.33 33.66 3.76
N ALA A 286 22.03 34.20 2.57
CA ALA A 286 22.61 33.75 1.31
C ALA A 286 24.14 33.82 1.26
N GLN A 287 24.74 34.77 1.99
CA GLN A 287 26.19 34.94 2.09
C GLN A 287 26.90 33.91 3.00
N ALA A 288 26.15 33.10 3.75
CA ALA A 288 26.72 32.05 4.59
C ALA A 288 27.48 31.03 3.73
N ARG A 289 28.75 30.81 4.05
CA ARG A 289 29.64 29.98 3.22
C ARG A 289 29.44 28.49 3.53
N LYS A 290 29.57 27.65 2.49
CA LYS A 290 29.63 26.21 2.69
C LYS A 290 30.91 25.83 3.43
N PRO A 291 30.83 25.09 4.55
CA PRO A 291 32.01 24.61 5.26
C PRO A 291 32.88 23.71 4.39
N GLY A 292 34.19 23.72 4.64
CA GLY A 292 35.14 22.83 3.96
C GLY A 292 34.84 21.35 4.22
N LYS A 293 35.29 20.47 3.31
CA LYS A 293 35.07 19.02 3.39
C LYS A 293 35.51 18.47 4.76
N GLY A 294 34.61 17.75 5.43
CA GLY A 294 34.86 17.13 6.74
C GLY A 294 34.67 18.05 7.97
N LYS A 295 34.34 19.32 7.78
CA LYS A 295 33.97 20.23 8.88
C LYS A 295 32.48 20.11 9.21
N LYS A 296 32.12 20.33 10.48
CA LYS A 296 30.72 20.44 10.91
C LYS A 296 30.05 21.65 10.25
N TYR A 297 28.75 21.55 10.04
CA TYR A 297 27.95 22.66 9.53
C TYR A 297 27.70 23.69 10.63
N ASP A 298 28.16 24.93 10.38
CA ASP A 298 27.92 26.07 11.26
C ASP A 298 26.46 26.54 11.19
N VAL A 299 26.04 27.31 12.18
CA VAL A 299 24.66 27.78 12.32
C VAL A 299 24.23 28.61 11.10
N ALA A 300 25.05 29.54 10.62
CA ALA A 300 24.71 30.39 9.49
C ALA A 300 24.44 29.58 8.21
N TYR A 301 25.27 28.59 7.90
CA TYR A 301 25.08 27.71 6.75
C TYR A 301 23.85 26.80 6.91
N ARG A 302 23.57 26.33 8.12
CA ARG A 302 22.35 25.55 8.41
C ARG A 302 21.09 26.40 8.24
N MET A 303 21.09 27.64 8.73
CA MET A 303 20.00 28.62 8.51
C MET A 303 19.79 28.86 7.01
N ARG A 304 20.87 29.11 6.26
CA ARG A 304 20.82 29.27 4.80
C ARG A 304 20.13 28.10 4.12
N ASN A 305 20.53 26.86 4.43
CA ASN A 305 19.95 25.68 3.80
C ASN A 305 18.49 25.45 4.22
N LEU A 306 18.15 25.69 5.48
CA LEU A 306 16.77 25.57 5.97
C LEU A 306 15.83 26.50 5.20
N PHE A 307 16.16 27.79 5.10
CA PHE A 307 15.30 28.74 4.39
C PHE A 307 15.28 28.49 2.88
N MET A 308 16.42 28.12 2.28
CA MET A 308 16.49 27.74 0.87
C MET A 308 15.57 26.54 0.56
N ASP A 309 15.65 25.50 1.39
CA ASP A 309 14.85 24.29 1.24
C ASP A 309 13.35 24.59 1.38
N ARG A 310 12.96 25.34 2.42
CA ARG A 310 11.55 25.72 2.63
C ARG A 310 11.00 26.65 1.56
N TRP A 311 11.80 27.56 1.05
CA TRP A 311 11.44 28.44 -0.05
C TRP A 311 11.19 27.64 -1.34
N ASN A 312 12.11 26.74 -1.71
CA ASN A 312 11.97 25.89 -2.89
C ASN A 312 10.82 24.89 -2.77
N LEU A 313 10.55 24.39 -1.56
CA LEU A 313 9.47 23.45 -1.29
C LEU A 313 8.08 24.10 -1.29
N TRP A 314 7.99 25.42 -1.10
CA TRP A 314 6.74 26.13 -0.82
C TRP A 314 5.61 25.88 -1.83
N PRO A 315 5.85 25.90 -3.15
CA PRO A 315 4.79 25.63 -4.13
C PRO A 315 4.22 24.20 -3.98
N ARG A 316 5.06 23.21 -3.69
CA ARG A 316 4.64 21.81 -3.48
C ARG A 316 3.96 21.61 -2.13
N LEU A 317 4.38 22.36 -1.11
CA LEU A 317 3.78 22.30 0.23
C LEU A 317 2.38 22.90 0.26
N THR A 318 2.17 23.99 -0.48
CA THR A 318 0.92 24.76 -0.48
C THR A 318 -0.02 24.42 -1.64
N PHE A 319 0.38 23.52 -2.54
CA PHE A 319 -0.36 23.14 -3.76
C PHE A 319 -1.85 22.80 -3.50
N TYR A 320 -2.17 22.05 -2.45
CA TYR A 320 -3.54 21.65 -2.10
C TYR A 320 -4.48 22.84 -1.87
N ARG A 321 -3.94 24.01 -1.50
CA ARG A 321 -4.74 25.23 -1.29
C ARG A 321 -5.11 25.93 -2.59
N THR A 322 -4.30 25.75 -3.64
CA THR A 322 -4.56 26.34 -4.96
C THR A 322 -5.27 25.35 -5.88
N TRP A 323 -5.14 24.05 -5.60
CA TRP A 323 -5.80 23.00 -6.36
C TRP A 323 -7.18 22.66 -5.81
N LYS A 324 -8.19 23.30 -6.41
CA LYS A 324 -9.59 23.25 -5.98
C LYS A 324 -10.51 22.69 -7.06
N ASP A 325 -11.67 22.20 -6.64
CA ASP A 325 -12.75 21.81 -7.55
C ASP A 325 -13.48 23.04 -8.12
N GLU A 326 -14.46 22.81 -8.99
CA GLU A 326 -15.28 23.85 -9.63
C GLU A 326 -16.09 24.72 -8.64
N TYR A 327 -16.26 24.24 -7.40
CA TYR A 327 -16.97 24.94 -6.32
C TYR A 327 -16.01 25.65 -5.36
N GLY A 328 -14.70 25.57 -5.60
CA GLY A 328 -13.67 26.18 -4.76
C GLY A 328 -13.29 25.36 -3.51
N ASN A 329 -13.72 24.09 -3.42
CA ASN A 329 -13.30 23.20 -2.34
C ASN A 329 -11.93 22.58 -2.64
N GLU A 330 -11.12 22.40 -1.61
CA GLU A 330 -9.84 21.70 -1.73
C GLU A 330 -10.07 20.22 -2.10
N ILE A 331 -9.39 19.73 -3.15
CA ILE A 331 -9.49 18.33 -3.58
C ILE A 331 -8.65 17.41 -2.67
N LEU A 332 -7.54 17.94 -2.15
CA LEU A 332 -6.63 17.25 -1.23
C LEU A 332 -6.56 18.02 0.09
N ASP A 333 -6.26 17.31 1.18
CA ASP A 333 -6.06 17.91 2.50
C ASP A 333 -4.60 18.32 2.77
N GLY A 334 -3.71 18.13 1.79
CA GLY A 334 -2.27 18.40 1.90
C GLY A 334 -1.47 17.36 2.69
N THR A 335 -2.04 16.17 2.96
CA THR A 335 -1.37 15.08 3.69
C THR A 335 -1.19 13.83 2.83
N ASN A 336 -0.27 12.95 3.22
CA ASN A 336 -0.12 11.62 2.65
C ASN A 336 -0.80 10.54 3.53
N ASN A 337 -1.84 10.92 4.27
CA ASN A 337 -2.50 10.06 5.26
C ASN A 337 -3.05 8.76 4.66
N HIS A 338 -3.47 8.79 3.39
CA HIS A 338 -3.95 7.60 2.70
C HIS A 338 -2.85 6.54 2.53
N CYS A 339 -1.63 6.95 2.15
CA CYS A 339 -0.48 6.04 2.10
C CYS A 339 -0.11 5.53 3.49
N GLU A 340 0.01 6.42 4.48
CA GLU A 340 0.37 6.03 5.85
C GLU A 340 -0.63 5.01 6.44
N ARG A 341 -1.92 5.23 6.23
CA ARG A 341 -2.98 4.29 6.63
C ARG A 341 -2.87 2.98 5.88
N ALA A 342 -2.59 3.02 4.58
CA ALA A 342 -2.48 1.82 3.76
C ALA A 342 -1.24 0.99 4.15
N ILE A 343 -0.10 1.61 4.42
CA ILE A 343 1.09 0.97 5.00
C ILE A 343 0.74 0.37 6.36
N GLY A 344 0.13 1.17 7.24
CA GLY A 344 -0.25 0.76 8.58
C GLY A 344 -1.13 -0.49 8.58
N TRP A 345 -2.27 -0.43 7.88
CA TRP A 345 -3.28 -1.48 7.92
C TRP A 345 -2.95 -2.69 7.05
N TRP A 346 -2.42 -2.49 5.84
CA TRP A 346 -2.32 -3.56 4.85
C TRP A 346 -0.95 -4.24 4.86
N ILE A 347 0.07 -3.60 5.43
CA ILE A 347 1.44 -4.12 5.48
C ILE A 347 1.87 -4.33 6.94
N LYS A 348 1.90 -3.27 7.74
CA LYS A 348 2.54 -3.26 9.07
C LYS A 348 1.74 -3.99 10.14
N GLU A 349 0.42 -3.89 10.14
CA GLU A 349 -0.42 -4.48 11.18
C GLU A 349 -0.22 -5.99 11.26
N ARG A 350 -0.15 -6.67 10.11
CA ARG A 350 0.22 -8.09 10.07
C ARG A 350 1.68 -8.31 10.44
N TYR A 351 2.57 -7.51 9.87
CA TYR A 351 4.01 -7.67 10.04
C TYR A 351 4.44 -7.58 11.51
N ARG A 352 3.80 -6.73 12.32
CA ARG A 352 4.08 -6.54 13.76
C ARG A 352 4.02 -7.83 14.59
N SER A 353 3.14 -8.77 14.26
CA SER A 353 3.04 -10.04 14.99
C SER A 353 3.96 -11.13 14.47
N MET A 354 4.87 -10.81 13.53
CA MET A 354 5.80 -11.74 12.90
C MET A 354 7.25 -11.32 13.09
N ARG A 355 8.16 -12.30 13.11
CA ARG A 355 9.61 -12.03 13.07
C ARG A 355 10.11 -11.57 11.69
N GLY A 356 9.29 -11.75 10.66
CA GLY A 356 9.61 -11.51 9.26
C GLY A 356 9.01 -12.56 8.35
N TYR A 357 9.00 -12.27 7.05
CA TYR A 357 8.56 -13.19 6.02
C TYR A 357 9.68 -14.17 5.64
N LYS A 358 9.30 -15.34 5.13
CA LYS A 358 10.25 -16.33 4.58
C LYS A 358 10.43 -16.19 3.06
N GLN A 359 9.46 -15.58 2.39
CA GLN A 359 9.44 -15.40 0.94
C GLN A 359 8.79 -14.05 0.63
N GLU A 360 9.36 -13.31 -0.32
CA GLU A 360 8.86 -12.00 -0.73
C GLU A 360 7.45 -12.09 -1.29
N GLN A 361 7.16 -13.12 -2.10
CA GLN A 361 5.82 -13.37 -2.64
C GLN A 361 4.75 -13.52 -1.54
N SER A 362 5.12 -14.03 -0.36
CA SER A 362 4.19 -14.09 0.77
C SER A 362 3.93 -12.72 1.36
N ALA A 363 4.96 -11.86 1.46
CA ALA A 363 4.81 -10.49 1.94
C ALA A 363 3.91 -9.67 1.01
N LEU A 364 4.23 -9.68 -0.30
CA LEU A 364 3.48 -8.93 -1.30
C LEU A 364 2.09 -9.51 -1.52
N GLY A 365 1.97 -10.81 -1.76
CA GLY A 365 0.70 -11.46 -2.08
C GLY A 365 -0.32 -11.30 -0.95
N PHE A 366 0.12 -11.39 0.30
CA PHE A 366 -0.75 -11.17 1.45
C PHE A 366 -1.13 -9.70 1.61
N SER A 367 -0.17 -8.76 1.52
CA SER A 367 -0.46 -7.32 1.63
C SER A 367 -1.45 -6.88 0.55
N ARG A 368 -1.27 -7.38 -0.68
CA ARG A 368 -2.20 -7.18 -1.80
C ARG A 368 -3.58 -7.78 -1.52
N LEU A 369 -3.66 -8.96 -0.91
CA LEU A 369 -4.94 -9.58 -0.55
C LEU A 369 -5.72 -8.73 0.47
N ILE A 370 -5.06 -8.22 1.52
CA ILE A 370 -5.75 -7.36 2.49
C ILE A 370 -6.16 -6.05 1.83
N ALA A 371 -5.26 -5.42 1.06
CA ALA A 371 -5.58 -4.19 0.33
C ALA A 371 -6.77 -4.39 -0.62
N PHE A 372 -6.80 -5.50 -1.36
CA PHE A 372 -7.91 -5.85 -2.25
C PHE A 372 -9.22 -6.06 -1.48
N ALA A 373 -9.17 -6.69 -0.31
CA ALA A 373 -10.33 -6.80 0.58
C ALA A 373 -10.78 -5.43 1.11
N GLY A 374 -9.84 -4.54 1.43
CA GLY A 374 -10.09 -3.15 1.82
C GLY A 374 -10.78 -2.34 0.71
N ASN A 375 -10.29 -2.44 -0.53
CA ASN A 375 -10.88 -1.78 -1.69
C ASN A 375 -12.33 -2.25 -1.96
N ASN A 376 -12.67 -3.48 -1.56
CA ASN A 376 -14.01 -4.05 -1.72
C ASN A 376 -14.89 -3.89 -0.47
N LEU A 377 -14.50 -3.08 0.52
CA LEU A 377 -15.20 -3.00 1.81
C LEU A 377 -16.71 -2.70 1.67
N ALA A 378 -17.10 -1.81 0.75
CA ALA A 378 -18.49 -1.42 0.54
C ALA A 378 -19.39 -2.55 0.00
N ARG A 379 -18.83 -3.44 -0.84
CA ARG A 379 -19.59 -4.55 -1.48
C ARG A 379 -19.35 -5.90 -0.82
N GLY A 380 -18.25 -6.03 -0.07
CA GLY A 380 -17.72 -7.29 0.44
C GLY A 380 -16.92 -8.04 -0.62
N LEU A 381 -15.72 -8.48 -0.26
CA LEU A 381 -14.91 -9.33 -1.12
C LEU A 381 -15.44 -10.77 -1.07
N ARG A 382 -15.89 -11.28 -2.22
CA ARG A 382 -16.30 -12.68 -2.37
C ARG A 382 -15.07 -13.57 -2.52
N LEU A 383 -14.70 -14.29 -1.45
CA LEU A 383 -13.54 -15.20 -1.49
C LEU A 383 -13.72 -16.36 -2.47
N ALA A 384 -14.96 -16.71 -2.82
CA ALA A 384 -15.24 -17.73 -3.83
C ALA A 384 -14.58 -17.40 -5.18
N ASP A 385 -14.53 -16.13 -5.55
CA ASP A 385 -13.99 -15.65 -6.82
C ASP A 385 -12.46 -15.80 -6.88
N LEU A 386 -11.81 -15.93 -5.72
CA LEU A 386 -10.36 -16.14 -5.57
C LEU A 386 -9.99 -17.60 -5.27
N MET A 387 -10.96 -18.53 -5.25
CA MET A 387 -10.78 -19.92 -4.82
C MET A 387 -11.13 -20.92 -5.93
N ALA A 388 -10.67 -20.66 -7.15
CA ALA A 388 -10.89 -21.51 -8.33
C ALA A 388 -10.66 -23.01 -8.05
#